data_AF-A0A2V8UBP4-F1
#
_entry.id   AF-A0A2V8UBP4-F1
#
_cell.length_a   1.000
_cell.length_b   1.000
_cell.length_c   1.000
_cell.angle_alpha   90.00
_cell.angle_beta   90.00
_cell.angle_gamma   90.00
#
_symmetry.space_group_name_H-M   'P 1'
#
loop_
_entity.id
_entity.type
_entity.pdbx_description
1 polymer ?
#
loop_
_entity_poly.entity_id
_entity_poly.type
_entity_poly.pdbx_seq_one_letter_code
_entity_poly.pdbx_strand_id
1 'polypeptide(L)'
;MATPSGKLAGSLEILRALQNANGAAAIRARDMTRTHRERLLKHGFLQEVIKGWYIPSRPDGVKGESTAWYASFWRFATVYLETRFGKN
;
A
#
# COMPACT_ATOMS: atom_id res chain seq x y z
N MET A 1 -15.19 -23.54 2.69
CA MET A 1 -15.02 -22.13 3.14
C MET A 1 -13.57 -21.71 2.93
N ALA A 2 -13.27 -20.46 2.59
CA ALA A 2 -11.88 -20.02 2.43
C ALA A 2 -11.14 -19.91 3.78
N THR A 3 -9.96 -20.53 3.88
CA THR A 3 -9.09 -20.50 5.08
C THR A 3 -8.57 -19.08 5.37
N PRO A 4 -8.11 -18.79 6.61
CA PRO A 4 -7.50 -17.50 6.95
C PRO A 4 -6.35 -17.14 6.00
N SER A 5 -5.49 -18.12 5.68
CA SER A 5 -4.36 -17.98 4.75
C SER A 5 -4.81 -17.64 3.33
N GLY A 6 -5.84 -18.33 2.80
CA GLY A 6 -6.40 -18.01 1.47
C GLY A 6 -6.99 -16.60 1.38
N LYS A 7 -7.59 -16.12 2.47
CA LYS A 7 -8.07 -14.72 2.57
C LYS A 7 -6.93 -13.70 2.61
N LEU A 8 -5.76 -14.06 3.15
CA LEU A 8 -4.57 -13.20 3.10
C LEU A 8 -3.93 -13.22 1.71
N ALA A 9 -3.79 -14.39 1.08
CA ALA A 9 -3.27 -14.52 -0.28
C ALA A 9 -4.05 -13.64 -1.27
N GLY A 10 -5.39 -13.70 -1.26
CA GLY A 10 -6.22 -12.82 -2.11
C GLY A 10 -6.07 -11.32 -1.83
N SER A 11 -5.61 -10.91 -0.64
CA SER A 11 -5.22 -9.50 -0.40
C SER A 11 -3.83 -9.17 -0.94
N LEU A 12 -2.90 -10.13 -0.92
CA LEU A 12 -1.53 -9.96 -1.42
C LEU A 12 -1.48 -9.88 -2.95
N GLU A 13 -2.33 -10.63 -3.66
CA GLU A 13 -2.48 -10.50 -5.12
C GLU A 13 -2.98 -9.11 -5.53
N ILE A 14 -3.95 -8.55 -4.80
CA ILE A 14 -4.44 -7.17 -5.02
C ILE A 14 -3.34 -6.16 -4.72
N LEU A 15 -2.56 -6.35 -3.65
CA LEU A 15 -1.41 -5.50 -3.34
C LEU A 15 -0.37 -5.55 -4.46
N ARG A 16 -0.03 -6.75 -4.96
CA ARG A 16 0.90 -6.97 -6.08
C ARG A 16 0.44 -6.27 -7.36
N ALA A 17 -0.85 -6.39 -7.70
CA ALA A 17 -1.42 -5.73 -8.88
C ALA A 17 -1.29 -4.20 -8.80
N LEU A 18 -1.60 -3.61 -7.63
CA LEU A 18 -1.48 -2.18 -7.39
C LEU A 18 -0.02 -1.71 -7.36
N GLN A 19 0.89 -2.53 -6.83
CA GLN A 19 2.33 -2.25 -6.89
C GLN A 19 2.84 -2.23 -8.34
N ASN A 20 2.43 -3.19 -9.16
CA ASN A 20 2.83 -3.24 -10.57
C ASN A 20 2.28 -2.03 -11.37
N ALA A 21 1.05 -1.60 -11.08
CA ALA A 21 0.41 -0.47 -11.78
C ALA A 21 0.98 0.91 -11.37
N ASN A 22 1.19 1.15 -10.07
CA ASN A 22 1.54 2.47 -9.53
C ASN A 22 3.04 2.64 -9.20
N GLY A 23 3.93 1.83 -9.79
CA GLY A 23 5.37 1.89 -9.49
C GLY A 23 5.73 1.62 -8.03
N ALA A 24 4.98 0.72 -7.39
CA ALA A 24 5.15 0.17 -6.05
C ALA A 24 5.13 1.15 -4.85
N ALA A 25 4.88 2.44 -5.03
CA ALA A 25 5.08 3.42 -3.96
C ALA A 25 3.82 4.08 -3.38
N ALA A 26 2.72 4.22 -4.13
CA ALA A 26 1.52 4.91 -3.65
C ALA A 26 0.23 4.17 -3.99
N ILE A 27 -0.58 3.92 -2.95
CA ILE A 27 -1.85 3.20 -3.00
C ILE A 27 -2.92 4.05 -2.32
N ARG A 28 -4.06 4.28 -2.96
CA ARG A 28 -5.15 5.10 -2.40
C ARG A 28 -6.20 4.20 -1.76
N ALA A 29 -6.91 4.71 -0.76
CA ALA A 29 -8.01 4.00 -0.10
C ALA A 29 -9.14 3.52 -1.04
N ARG A 30 -9.29 4.17 -2.21
CA ARG A 30 -10.27 3.81 -3.25
C ARG A 30 -9.81 2.69 -4.20
N ASP A 31 -8.53 2.36 -4.20
CA ASP A 31 -7.95 1.42 -5.18
C ASP A 31 -8.07 -0.05 -4.73
N MET A 32 -8.58 -0.31 -3.52
CA MET A 32 -8.90 -1.64 -2.98
C MET A 32 -10.10 -1.58 -2.03
N THR A 33 -10.77 -2.71 -1.79
CA THR A 33 -11.90 -2.74 -0.84
C THR A 33 -11.42 -2.59 0.61
N ARG A 34 -12.31 -2.08 1.48
CA ARG A 34 -12.05 -1.89 2.91
C ARG A 34 -11.50 -3.17 3.58
N THR A 35 -12.07 -4.33 3.22
CA THR A 35 -11.70 -5.66 3.70
C THR A 35 -10.27 -6.08 3.36
N HIS A 36 -9.77 -5.71 2.17
CA HIS A 36 -8.38 -6.00 1.80
C HIS A 36 -7.42 -5.03 2.50
N ARG A 37 -7.75 -3.74 2.52
CA ARG A 37 -6.98 -2.70 3.21
C ARG A 37 -6.78 -3.01 4.70
N GLU A 38 -7.87 -3.30 5.42
CA GLU A 38 -7.84 -3.64 6.86
C GLU A 38 -6.99 -4.89 7.13
N ARG A 39 -7.03 -5.89 6.24
CA ARG A 39 -6.19 -7.10 6.35
C ARG A 39 -4.71 -6.79 6.13
N LEU A 40 -4.37 -6.02 5.09
CA LEU A 40 -2.98 -5.68 4.77
C LEU A 40 -2.36 -4.78 5.85
N LEU A 41 -3.11 -3.79 6.37
CA LEU A 41 -2.70 -2.97 7.52
C LEU A 41 -2.47 -3.82 8.77
N LYS A 42 -3.43 -4.71 9.13
CA LYS A 42 -3.30 -5.59 10.30
C LYS A 42 -2.08 -6.52 10.24
N HIS A 43 -1.70 -6.95 9.04
CA HIS A 43 -0.54 -7.80 8.81
C HIS A 43 0.75 -7.04 8.43
N GLY A 44 0.78 -5.71 8.48
CA GLY A 44 2.01 -4.91 8.25
C GLY A 44 2.45 -4.76 6.79
N PHE A 45 1.66 -5.22 5.81
CA PHE A 45 1.96 -5.08 4.38
C PHE A 45 1.63 -3.69 3.80
N LEU A 46 0.89 -2.87 4.54
CA LEU A 46 0.62 -1.47 4.23
C LEU A 46 0.93 -0.59 5.45
N GLN A 47 1.34 0.65 5.19
CA GLN A 47 1.50 1.72 6.17
C GLN A 47 0.77 2.97 5.65
N GLU A 48 -0.10 3.58 6.47
CA GLU A 48 -0.70 4.87 6.14
C GLU A 48 0.34 5.98 6.34
N VAL A 49 0.46 6.89 5.37
CA VAL A 49 1.42 8.00 5.42
C VAL A 49 0.72 9.36 5.39
N ILE A 50 -0.43 9.44 4.72
CA ILE A 50 -1.37 10.56 4.75
C ILE A 50 -2.77 9.91 4.74
N LYS A 51 -3.77 10.52 5.40
CA LYS A 51 -5.14 9.97 5.48
C LYS A 51 -5.66 9.52 4.10
N GLY A 52 -5.90 8.22 3.95
CA GLY A 52 -6.39 7.62 2.70
C GLY A 52 -5.31 7.31 1.64
N TRP A 53 -4.03 7.46 1.98
CA TRP A 53 -2.86 7.15 1.14
C TRP A 53 -1.88 6.25 1.90
N TYR A 54 -1.49 5.15 1.26
CA TYR A 54 -0.67 4.11 1.84
C TYR A 54 0.56 3.84 0.99
N ILE A 55 1.65 3.45 1.65
CA ILE A 55 2.81 2.81 1.03
C ILE A 55 2.77 1.30 1.35
N PRO A 56 3.28 0.42 0.48
CA PRO A 56 3.62 -0.94 0.88
C PRO A 56 4.73 -0.91 1.94
N SER A 57 4.67 -1.85 2.87
CA SER A 57 5.72 -2.05 3.88
C SER A 57 6.04 -3.54 4.04
N ARG A 58 7.14 -3.83 4.73
CA ARG A 58 7.51 -5.20 5.10
C ARG A 58 6.83 -5.58 6.42
N PRO A 59 6.18 -6.76 6.52
CA PRO A 59 5.58 -7.21 7.77
C PRO A 59 6.64 -7.47 8.86
N ASP A 60 7.88 -7.72 8.44
CA ASP A 60 9.05 -7.99 9.29
C ASP A 60 9.73 -6.71 9.81
N GLY A 61 9.33 -5.53 9.33
CA GLY A 61 9.93 -4.25 9.73
C GLY A 61 9.49 -3.80 11.13
N VAL A 62 10.31 -3.00 11.81
CA VAL A 62 9.97 -2.53 13.16
C VAL A 62 8.83 -1.52 13.06
N LYS A 63 7.77 -1.71 13.85
CA LYS A 63 6.63 -0.78 13.89
C LYS A 63 7.08 0.61 14.34
N GLY A 64 7.06 1.56 13.40
CA GLY A 64 7.53 2.93 13.60
C GLY A 64 8.79 3.30 12.79
N GLU A 65 9.43 2.34 12.10
CA GLU A 65 10.53 2.66 11.20
C GLU A 65 10.09 3.50 10.00
N SER A 66 10.80 4.61 9.80
CA SER A 66 10.68 5.47 8.62
C SER A 66 11.39 4.90 7.38
N THR A 67 12.11 3.78 7.51
CA THR A 67 12.90 3.13 6.45
C THR A 67 12.07 2.85 5.18
N ALA A 68 10.87 2.28 5.33
CA ALA A 68 9.96 2.03 4.20
C ALA A 68 9.46 3.33 3.55
N TRP A 69 9.26 4.39 4.33
CA TRP A 69 8.85 5.70 3.85
C TRP A 69 9.97 6.40 3.08
N TYR A 70 11.19 6.47 3.61
CA TYR A 70 12.34 7.06 2.91
C TYR A 70 12.65 6.35 1.59
N ALA A 71 12.58 5.01 1.54
CA ALA A 71 12.75 4.25 0.30
C ALA A 71 11.63 4.52 -0.72
N SER A 72 10.40 4.82 -0.27
CA SER A 72 9.24 5.05 -1.14
C SER A 72 9.03 6.53 -1.52
N PHE A 73 9.62 7.46 -0.77
CA PHE A 73 9.24 8.88 -0.75
C PHE A 73 9.15 9.53 -2.13
N TRP A 74 10.21 9.45 -2.93
CA TRP A 74 10.26 10.12 -4.24
C TRP A 74 9.20 9.58 -5.21
N ARG A 75 8.98 8.26 -5.23
CA ARG A 75 7.96 7.62 -6.07
C ARG A 75 6.55 7.89 -5.55
N PHE A 76 6.37 7.96 -4.23
CA PHE A 76 5.12 8.40 -3.62
C PHE A 76 4.81 9.85 -4.04
N ALA A 77 5.78 10.75 -3.95
CA ALA A 77 5.64 12.14 -4.35
C ALA A 77 5.25 12.28 -5.83
N THR A 78 5.89 11.54 -6.75
CA THR A 78 5.50 11.50 -8.17
C THR A 78 4.01 11.15 -8.33
N VAL A 79 3.58 9.98 -7.85
CA VAL A 79 2.20 9.48 -8.07
C VAL A 79 1.16 10.34 -7.33
N TYR A 80 1.49 10.87 -6.15
CA TYR A 80 0.62 11.78 -5.40
C TYR A 80 0.43 13.12 -6.11
N LEU A 81 1.50 13.73 -6.61
CA LEU A 81 1.43 15.00 -7.35
C LEU A 81 0.69 14.82 -8.68
N GLU A 82 1.04 13.80 -9.47
CA GLU A 82 0.36 13.48 -10.73
C GLU A 82 -1.15 13.21 -10.51
N THR A 83 -1.52 12.50 -9.44
CA THR A 83 -2.94 12.23 -9.11
C THR A 83 -3.69 13.49 -8.67
N ARG A 84 -3.02 14.45 -8.02
CA ARG A 84 -3.67 15.60 -7.37
C ARG A 84 -3.69 16.86 -8.23
N PHE A 85 -2.68 17.05 -9.08
CA PHE A 85 -2.47 18.26 -9.89
C PHE A 85 -2.42 17.97 -11.40
N GLY A 86 -2.46 16.70 -11.80
CA GLY A 86 -2.32 16.28 -13.20
C GLY A 86 -0.86 16.08 -13.62
N LYS A 87 -0.67 15.73 -14.89
CA LYS A 87 0.62 15.80 -15.58
C LYS A 87 0.72 17.12 -16.36
N ASN A 88 1.88 17.76 -16.26
CA ASN A 88 2.38 18.63 -17.32
C ASN A 88 3.01 17.76 -18.43
#